data_AF-A0A7W7K253-F1
#
_entry.id   AF-A0A7W7K253-F1
#
_cell.length_a   1.000
_cell.length_b   1.000
_cell.length_c   1.000
_cell.angle_alpha   90.00
_cell.angle_beta   90.00
_cell.angle_gamma   90.00
#
_symmetry.space_group_name_H-M   'P 1'
#
loop_
_entity.id
_entity.type
_entity.pdbx_description
1 polymer ?
#
loop_
_entity_poly.entity_id
_entity_poly.type
_entity_poly.pdbx_seq_one_letter_code
_entity_poly.pdbx_strand_id
1 'polypeptide(L)'
;MAASEHPYHRSLAPMMWVFAALAGLELAVVHFLLALWDWRVAMVVTLASLAGVVWLVHAIRSFRRLPVLVDGERLVLRAGHIAGVEVPVARVSAVRTSWEGAEIKRRDALNLGLIAYPNLLVELDEPILRRRRAIRAVAHRFDDPAAFIAALEAARVAA
;
A
#
# COMPACT_ATOMS: atom_id res chain seq x y z
N MET A 1 -12.33 -9.45 20.91
CA MET A 1 -12.62 -8.00 20.80
C MET A 1 -12.84 -7.68 19.33
N ALA A 2 -13.65 -6.67 18.99
CA ALA A 2 -13.93 -6.34 17.59
C ALA A 2 -12.68 -5.72 16.94
N ALA A 3 -12.23 -6.27 15.80
CA ALA A 3 -11.11 -5.73 15.05
C ALA A 3 -11.43 -4.31 14.55
N SER A 4 -10.47 -3.39 14.69
CA SER A 4 -10.61 -2.02 14.16
C SER A 4 -9.96 -1.89 12.78
N GLU A 5 -10.72 -1.34 11.83
CA GLU A 5 -10.25 -1.08 10.47
C GLU A 5 -9.69 0.34 10.34
N HIS A 6 -8.47 0.48 9.83
CA HIS A 6 -7.85 1.80 9.60
C HIS A 6 -7.62 2.03 8.09
N PRO A 7 -8.40 2.91 7.44
CA PRO A 7 -8.21 3.25 6.04
C PRO A 7 -6.96 4.10 5.82
N TYR A 8 -6.32 3.92 4.66
CA TYR A 8 -5.14 4.68 4.24
C TYR A 8 -5.21 5.16 2.77
N HIS A 9 -6.32 4.88 2.09
CA HIS A 9 -6.48 5.08 0.65
C HIS A 9 -7.32 6.31 0.32
N ARG A 10 -7.94 6.98 1.31
CA ARG A 10 -8.92 8.05 1.07
C ARG A 10 -8.26 9.29 0.47
N SER A 11 -7.06 9.62 0.96
CA SER A 11 -6.24 10.71 0.43
C SER A 11 -5.62 10.42 -0.94
N LEU A 12 -5.41 9.14 -1.28
CA LEU A 12 -4.74 8.72 -2.52
C LEU A 12 -5.71 8.42 -3.66
N ALA A 13 -6.96 8.07 -3.35
CA ALA A 13 -7.97 7.72 -4.33
C ALA A 13 -8.15 8.81 -5.42
N PRO A 14 -8.24 10.12 -5.11
CA PRO A 14 -8.40 11.15 -6.13
C PRO A 14 -7.23 11.19 -7.11
N MET A 15 -5.99 11.18 -6.59
CA MET A 15 -4.77 11.21 -7.41
C MET A 15 -4.65 9.97 -8.30
N MET A 16 -4.98 8.78 -7.77
CA MET A 16 -5.00 7.55 -8.54
C MET A 16 -6.05 7.57 -9.66
N TRP A 17 -7.23 8.14 -9.41
CA TRP A 17 -8.27 8.29 -10.44
C TRP A 17 -7.87 9.30 -11.52
N VAL A 18 -7.18 10.39 -11.16
CA VAL A 18 -6.62 11.34 -12.13
C VAL A 18 -5.61 10.64 -13.03
N PHE A 19 -4.69 9.84 -12.49
CA PHE A 19 -3.76 9.06 -13.30
C PHE A 19 -4.46 8.04 -14.21
N ALA A 20 -5.50 7.36 -13.71
CA ALA A 20 -6.27 6.43 -14.53
C ALA A 20 -6.98 7.15 -15.70
N ALA A 21 -7.52 8.35 -15.47
CA ALA A 21 -8.12 9.17 -16.51
C ALA A 21 -7.08 9.65 -17.53
N LEU A 22 -5.91 10.09 -17.06
CA LEU A 22 -4.82 10.53 -17.93
C LEU A 22 -4.30 9.37 -18.80
N ALA A 23 -4.15 8.18 -18.22
CA ALA A 23 -3.76 6.98 -18.96
C ALA A 23 -4.82 6.58 -20.01
N GLY A 24 -6.11 6.77 -19.72
CA GLY A 24 -7.18 6.58 -20.70
C GLY A 24 -7.13 7.58 -21.86
N LEU A 25 -6.85 8.85 -21.56
CA LEU A 25 -6.66 9.90 -22.56
C LEU A 25 -5.43 9.61 -23.44
N GLU A 26 -4.30 9.27 -22.82
CA GLU A 26 -3.07 8.88 -23.51
C GLU A 26 -3.32 7.68 -24.44
N LEU A 27 -4.01 6.64 -23.95
CA LEU A 27 -4.38 5.48 -24.76
C LEU A 27 -5.20 5.90 -26.00
N ALA A 28 -6.18 6.79 -25.84
CA ALA A 28 -6.98 7.27 -26.95
C ALA A 28 -6.13 8.04 -27.98
N VAL A 29 -5.30 8.98 -27.53
CA VAL A 29 -4.41 9.77 -28.39
C VAL A 29 -3.43 8.87 -29.15
N VAL A 30 -2.76 7.94 -28.45
CA VAL A 30 -1.80 7.00 -29.05
C VAL A 30 -2.50 6.08 -30.04
N HIS A 31 -3.70 5.57 -29.72
CA HIS A 31 -4.48 4.75 -30.64
C HIS A 31 -4.78 5.49 -31.94
N PHE A 32 -5.31 6.72 -31.88
CA PHE A 32 -5.62 7.50 -33.07
C PHE A 32 -4.37 7.83 -33.88
N LEU A 33 -3.27 8.22 -33.22
CA LEU A 33 -2.02 8.56 -33.89
C LEU A 33 -1.41 7.34 -34.63
N LEU A 34 -1.44 6.16 -34.00
CA LEU A 34 -1.00 4.93 -34.64
C LEU A 34 -1.96 4.48 -35.74
N ALA A 35 -3.27 4.65 -35.55
CA ALA A 35 -4.27 4.25 -36.55
C ALA A 35 -4.15 5.05 -37.85
N LEU A 36 -3.61 6.28 -37.80
CA LEU A 36 -3.27 7.08 -38.98
C LEU A 36 -2.08 6.51 -39.77
N TRP A 37 -1.20 5.75 -39.14
CA TRP A 37 -0.03 5.14 -39.79
C TRP A 37 -0.29 3.67 -40.17
N ASP A 38 -0.68 2.85 -39.19
CA ASP A 38 -0.97 1.43 -39.38
C ASP A 38 -2.00 0.96 -38.33
N TRP A 39 -3.16 0.54 -38.82
CA TRP A 39 -4.26 0.10 -37.97
C TRP A 39 -3.95 -1.16 -37.14
N ARG A 40 -3.07 -2.05 -37.64
CA ARG A 40 -2.69 -3.29 -36.94
C ARG A 40 -1.79 -2.97 -35.77
N VAL A 41 -0.81 -2.10 -35.99
CA VAL A 41 0.08 -1.61 -34.92
C VAL A 41 -0.75 -0.90 -33.85
N ALA A 42 -1.70 -0.05 -34.25
CA ALA A 42 -2.62 0.60 -33.32
C ALA A 42 -3.36 -0.41 -32.45
N MET A 43 -3.90 -1.49 -33.02
CA MET A 43 -4.62 -2.52 -32.26
C MET A 43 -3.74 -3.26 -31.25
N VAL A 44 -2.52 -3.67 -31.65
CA VAL A 44 -1.60 -4.37 -30.73
C VAL A 44 -1.24 -3.49 -29.55
N VAL A 45 -0.88 -2.22 -29.82
CA VAL A 45 -0.51 -1.27 -28.76
C VAL A 45 -1.72 -0.94 -27.88
N THR A 46 -2.90 -0.73 -28.46
CA THR A 46 -4.12 -0.47 -27.70
C THR A 46 -4.50 -1.62 -26.77
N LEU A 47 -4.39 -2.87 -27.22
CA LEU A 47 -4.67 -4.03 -26.36
C LEU A 47 -3.69 -4.10 -25.19
N ALA A 48 -2.41 -3.85 -25.43
CA ALA A 48 -1.40 -3.81 -24.37
C ALA A 48 -1.65 -2.67 -23.38
N SER A 49 -1.93 -1.46 -23.87
CA SER A 49 -2.24 -0.30 -23.03
C SER A 49 -3.53 -0.49 -22.24
N LEU A 50 -4.57 -1.07 -22.86
CA LEU A 50 -5.85 -1.36 -22.21
C LEU A 50 -5.66 -2.37 -21.07
N ALA A 51 -4.87 -3.43 -21.28
CA ALA A 51 -4.52 -4.36 -20.22
C ALA A 51 -3.82 -3.65 -19.05
N GLY A 52 -2.93 -2.70 -19.32
CA GLY A 52 -2.29 -1.86 -18.30
C GLY A 52 -3.28 -1.00 -17.52
N VAL A 53 -4.23 -0.34 -18.20
CA VAL A 53 -5.28 0.48 -17.55
C VAL A 53 -6.20 -0.39 -16.70
N VAL A 54 -6.63 -1.55 -17.21
CA VAL A 54 -7.46 -2.50 -16.45
C VAL A 54 -6.72 -2.97 -15.19
N TRP A 55 -5.45 -3.34 -15.33
CA TRP A 55 -4.61 -3.71 -14.20
C TRP A 55 -4.49 -2.59 -13.16
N LEU A 56 -4.28 -1.34 -13.60
CA LEU A 56 -4.21 -0.17 -12.71
C LEU A 56 -5.52 0.02 -11.93
N VAL A 57 -6.68 -0.07 -12.60
CA VAL A 57 -7.99 0.02 -11.94
C VAL A 57 -8.18 -1.09 -10.90
N HIS A 58 -7.75 -2.32 -11.20
CA HIS A 58 -7.78 -3.41 -10.24
C HIS A 58 -6.88 -3.16 -9.02
N ALA A 59 -5.68 -2.62 -9.23
CA ALA A 59 -4.78 -2.24 -8.15
C ALA A 59 -5.41 -1.15 -7.25
N ILE A 60 -5.99 -0.10 -7.84
CA ILE A 60 -6.71 0.97 -7.12
C ILE A 60 -7.84 0.40 -6.26
N ARG A 61 -8.64 -0.52 -6.83
CA ARG A 61 -9.74 -1.18 -6.10
C ARG A 61 -9.24 -2.08 -4.97
N SER A 62 -8.08 -2.71 -5.12
CA SER A 62 -7.50 -3.59 -4.10
C SER A 62 -7.15 -2.83 -2.81
N PHE A 63 -6.60 -1.62 -2.92
CA PHE A 63 -6.28 -0.80 -1.74
C PHE A 63 -7.51 -0.42 -0.91
N ARG A 64 -8.70 -0.37 -1.54
CA ARG A 64 -9.96 -0.12 -0.82
C ARG A 64 -10.49 -1.34 -0.06
N ARG A 65 -10.17 -2.56 -0.53
CA ARG A 65 -10.75 -3.81 -0.01
C ARG A 65 -9.92 -4.49 1.06
N LEU A 66 -8.67 -4.06 1.25
CA LEU A 66 -7.72 -4.68 2.17
C LEU A 66 -7.22 -3.62 3.17
N PRO A 67 -8.06 -3.19 4.12
CA PRO A 67 -7.65 -2.26 5.16
C PRO A 67 -6.60 -2.89 6.08
N VAL A 68 -5.90 -2.03 6.83
CA VAL A 68 -5.09 -2.49 7.96
C VAL A 68 -6.04 -2.90 9.06
N LEU A 69 -5.81 -4.11 9.60
CA LEU A 69 -6.59 -4.68 10.69
C LEU A 69 -5.73 -4.72 11.95
N VAL A 70 -6.26 -4.17 13.04
CA VAL A 70 -5.71 -4.34 14.39
C VAL A 70 -6.67 -5.24 15.15
N ASP A 71 -6.18 -6.42 15.53
CA ASP A 71 -6.86 -7.35 16.43
C ASP A 71 -6.05 -7.48 17.73
N GLY A 72 -6.68 -7.93 18.81
CA GLY A 72 -6.07 -7.99 20.15
C GLY A 72 -4.75 -8.76 20.20
N GLU A 73 -4.59 -9.79 19.36
CA GLU A 73 -3.36 -10.59 19.30
C GLU A 73 -2.45 -10.24 18.11
N ARG A 74 -3.02 -9.70 17.02
CA ARG A 74 -2.38 -9.64 15.69
C ARG A 74 -2.61 -8.30 15.00
N LEU A 75 -1.51 -7.72 14.53
CA LEU A 75 -1.47 -6.56 13.66
C LEU A 75 -1.25 -7.02 12.20
N VAL A 76 -2.23 -6.79 11.34
CA VAL A 76 -2.18 -7.19 9.93
C VAL A 76 -2.03 -5.94 9.07
N LEU A 77 -0.79 -5.67 8.64
CA LEU A 77 -0.44 -4.54 7.79
C LEU A 77 -0.48 -4.97 6.32
N ARG A 78 -1.26 -4.27 5.49
CA ARG A 78 -1.46 -4.60 4.07
C ARG A 78 -1.33 -3.36 3.19
N ALA A 79 -0.77 -3.55 2.00
CA ALA A 79 -0.71 -2.59 0.91
C ALA A 79 -1.45 -3.20 -0.30
N GLY A 80 -2.77 -3.29 -0.20
CA GLY A 80 -3.60 -4.00 -1.18
C GLY A 80 -3.14 -5.46 -1.33
N HIS A 81 -3.27 -6.02 -2.53
CA HIS A 81 -2.76 -7.35 -2.88
C HIS A 81 -1.25 -7.39 -3.15
N ILE A 82 -0.57 -6.24 -3.15
CA ILE A 82 0.83 -6.13 -3.58
C ILE A 82 1.78 -6.62 -2.49
N ALA A 83 1.55 -6.20 -1.25
CA ALA A 83 2.36 -6.59 -0.12
C ALA A 83 1.53 -6.60 1.17
N GLY A 84 1.96 -7.41 2.11
CA GLY A 84 1.34 -7.51 3.42
C GLY A 84 2.21 -8.31 4.36
N VAL A 85 2.04 -8.06 5.65
CA VAL A 85 2.73 -8.74 6.72
C VAL A 85 1.83 -8.79 7.95
N GLU A 86 1.92 -9.90 8.67
CA GLU A 86 1.23 -10.11 9.92
C GLU A 86 2.25 -10.13 11.04
N VAL A 87 1.97 -9.37 12.08
CA VAL A 87 2.87 -9.14 13.21
C VAL A 87 2.08 -9.39 14.49
N PRO A 88 2.53 -10.24 15.41
CA PRO A 88 1.94 -10.31 16.75
C PRO A 88 2.08 -8.97 17.45
N VAL A 89 1.01 -8.48 18.10
CA VAL A 89 1.02 -7.17 18.78
C VAL A 89 2.11 -7.12 19.86
N ALA A 90 2.36 -8.23 20.55
CA ALA A 90 3.41 -8.38 21.55
C ALA A 90 4.84 -8.17 21.01
N ARG A 91 5.06 -8.28 19.69
CA ARG A 91 6.38 -8.07 19.06
C ARG A 91 6.63 -6.64 18.62
N VAL A 92 5.64 -5.76 18.74
CA VAL A 92 5.80 -4.35 18.40
C VAL A 92 6.53 -3.64 19.53
N SER A 93 7.76 -3.22 19.26
CA SER A 93 8.60 -2.53 20.24
C SER A 93 8.12 -1.10 20.42
N ALA A 94 8.07 -0.37 19.30
CA ALA A 94 7.74 1.05 19.23
C ALA A 94 7.00 1.40 17.95
N VAL A 95 6.25 2.50 18.02
CA VAL A 95 5.65 3.14 16.85
C VAL A 95 6.17 4.56 16.78
N ARG A 96 6.81 4.90 15.66
CA ARG A 96 7.43 6.21 15.43
C ARG A 96 6.73 6.93 14.28
N THR A 97 6.57 8.24 14.42
CA THR A 97 6.09 9.16 13.37
C THR A 97 7.22 9.95 12.70
N SER A 98 8.43 9.89 13.26
CA SER A 98 9.63 10.55 12.73
C SER A 98 10.82 9.58 12.63
N TRP A 99 11.59 9.74 11.56
CA TRP A 99 12.77 8.93 11.25
C TRP A 99 13.61 9.60 10.17
N GLU A 100 14.85 9.18 10.04
CA GLU A 100 15.70 9.58 8.93
C GLU A 100 15.35 8.79 7.67
N GLY A 101 15.35 9.44 6.50
CA GLY A 101 14.93 8.80 5.23
C GLY A 101 15.73 7.56 4.83
N ALA A 102 16.95 7.40 5.38
CA ALA A 102 17.77 6.20 5.20
C ALA A 102 17.16 4.97 5.89
N GLU A 103 16.44 5.15 7.00
CA GLU A 103 15.87 4.06 7.80
C GLU A 103 14.83 3.24 7.02
N ILE A 104 13.94 3.90 6.27
CA ILE A 104 12.93 3.20 5.43
C ILE A 104 13.60 2.42 4.28
N LYS A 105 14.75 2.89 3.80
CA LYS A 105 15.46 2.28 2.66
C LYS A 105 16.29 1.06 3.05
N ARG A 106 16.40 0.76 4.35
CA ARG A 106 17.20 -0.37 4.82
C ARG A 106 16.65 -1.71 4.32
N ARG A 107 17.57 -2.68 4.18
CA ARG A 107 17.27 -4.07 3.79
C ARG A 107 16.53 -4.88 4.85
N ASP A 108 16.20 -4.32 5.99
CA ASP A 108 15.36 -4.93 7.04
C ASP A 108 14.08 -4.12 7.30
N ALA A 109 13.86 -3.01 6.58
CA ALA A 109 12.64 -2.22 6.63
C ALA A 109 11.69 -2.57 5.46
N LEU A 110 10.46 -2.97 5.78
CA LEU A 110 9.40 -3.20 4.80
C LEU A 110 8.60 -1.92 4.61
N ASN A 111 8.72 -1.28 3.44
CA ASN A 111 7.88 -0.15 3.10
C ASN A 111 6.56 -0.61 2.44
N LEU A 112 5.46 -0.44 3.15
CA LEU A 112 4.09 -0.66 2.67
C LEU A 112 3.41 0.65 2.21
N GLY A 113 4.03 1.81 2.43
CA GLY A 113 3.63 3.10 1.85
C GLY A 113 4.06 3.21 0.37
N LEU A 114 3.54 2.32 -0.48
CA LEU A 114 4.01 2.16 -1.87
C LEU A 114 3.74 3.39 -2.76
N ILE A 115 2.60 4.06 -2.55
CA ILE A 115 2.14 5.16 -3.40
C ILE A 115 2.47 6.52 -2.78
N ALA A 116 2.65 6.56 -1.46
CA ALA A 116 2.83 7.79 -0.74
C ALA A 116 3.77 7.59 0.44
N TYR A 117 4.54 8.64 0.73
CA TYR A 117 5.52 8.60 1.80
C TYR A 117 4.83 8.16 3.11
N PRO A 118 5.39 7.15 3.81
CA PRO A 118 4.81 6.63 5.04
C PRO A 118 4.80 7.71 6.13
N ASN A 119 3.83 7.64 7.02
CA ASN A 119 3.71 8.55 8.19
C ASN A 119 3.90 7.83 9.53
N LEU A 120 3.99 6.50 9.50
CA LEU A 120 4.27 5.67 10.66
C LEU A 120 5.31 4.60 10.33
N LEU A 121 6.18 4.34 11.29
CA LEU A 121 7.15 3.25 11.30
C LEU A 121 6.88 2.38 12.53
N VAL A 122 6.51 1.13 12.28
CA VAL A 122 6.30 0.11 13.33
C VAL A 122 7.60 -0.68 13.47
N GLU A 123 8.23 -0.59 14.63
CA GLU A 123 9.45 -1.33 14.95
C GLU A 123 9.12 -2.63 15.68
N LEU A 124 9.93 -3.66 15.42
CA LEU A 124 9.76 -5.00 15.95
C LEU A 124 10.96 -5.38 16.82
N ASP A 125 10.68 -5.92 18.01
CA ASP A 125 11.73 -6.44 18.91
C ASP A 125 12.46 -7.62 18.27
N GLU A 126 11.68 -8.55 17.70
CA GLU A 126 12.19 -9.70 16.95
C GLU A 126 11.91 -9.57 15.46
N PRO A 127 12.90 -9.87 14.60
CA PRO A 127 12.69 -9.86 13.17
C PRO A 127 11.66 -10.94 12.77
N ILE A 128 10.73 -10.57 11.91
CA ILE A 128 9.80 -11.51 11.29
C ILE A 128 10.32 -11.92 9.90
N LEU A 129 10.25 -13.21 9.60
CA LEU A 129 10.69 -13.72 8.31
C LEU A 129 9.58 -13.56 7.28
N ARG A 130 9.81 -12.69 6.29
CA ARG A 130 8.94 -12.54 5.13
C ARG A 130 9.63 -13.08 3.89
N ARG A 131 9.15 -14.21 3.37
CA ARG A 131 9.78 -14.96 2.27
C ARG A 131 11.23 -15.33 2.62
N ARG A 132 12.21 -14.55 2.16
CA ARG A 132 13.66 -14.77 2.38
C ARG A 132 14.32 -13.60 3.14
N ARG A 133 13.53 -12.69 3.72
CA ARG A 133 14.02 -11.44 4.29
C ARG A 133 13.52 -11.31 5.73
N ALA A 134 14.45 -11.09 6.65
CA ALA A 134 14.15 -10.70 8.03
C ALA A 134 13.73 -9.23 8.05
N ILE A 135 12.54 -8.94 8.56
CA ILE A 135 11.98 -7.59 8.65
C ILE A 135 11.97 -7.18 10.12
N ARG A 136 12.59 -6.05 10.43
CA ARG A 136 12.65 -5.44 11.77
C ARG A 136 11.81 -4.19 11.90
N ALA A 137 11.44 -3.57 10.79
CA ALA A 137 10.59 -2.39 10.79
C ALA A 137 9.62 -2.44 9.61
N VAL A 138 8.41 -1.93 9.82
CA VAL A 138 7.37 -1.82 8.80
C VAL A 138 6.92 -0.37 8.71
N ALA A 139 7.24 0.28 7.58
CA ALA A 139 6.81 1.65 7.31
C ALA A 139 5.48 1.62 6.59
N HIS A 140 4.49 2.38 7.06
CA HIS A 140 3.19 2.46 6.42
C HIS A 140 2.61 3.88 6.50
N ARG A 141 1.61 4.13 5.65
CA ARG A 141 0.84 5.37 5.67
C ARG A 141 -0.55 5.07 6.17
N PHE A 142 -1.06 5.88 7.09
CA PHE A 142 -2.42 5.82 7.61
C PHE A 142 -3.12 7.15 7.37
N ASP A 143 -4.42 7.14 7.06
CA ASP A 143 -5.17 8.40 6.93
C ASP A 143 -5.34 9.09 8.30
N ASP A 144 -5.48 8.31 9.39
CA ASP A 144 -5.48 8.78 10.78
C ASP A 144 -4.43 8.01 11.61
N PRO A 145 -3.21 8.53 11.77
CA PRO A 145 -2.16 7.87 12.53
C PRO A 145 -2.45 7.83 14.04
N ALA A 146 -3.17 8.83 14.57
CA ALA A 146 -3.48 8.89 16.00
C ALA A 146 -4.50 7.82 16.39
N ALA A 147 -5.55 7.63 15.59
CA ALA A 147 -6.52 6.56 15.81
C ALA A 147 -5.89 5.17 15.73
N PHE A 148 -4.91 4.98 14.83
CA PHE A 148 -4.17 3.72 14.74
C PHE A 148 -3.31 3.46 15.99
N ILE A 149 -2.56 4.47 16.46
CA ILE A 149 -1.74 4.34 17.67
C ILE A 149 -2.62 3.98 18.87
N ALA A 150 -3.75 4.69 19.05
CA ALA A 150 -4.68 4.43 20.15
C ALA A 150 -5.27 3.01 20.10
N ALA A 151 -5.63 2.51 18.91
CA ALA A 151 -6.13 1.14 18.74
C ALA A 151 -5.06 0.09 19.05
N LEU A 152 -3.81 0.33 18.63
CA LEU A 152 -2.70 -0.56 18.93
C LEU A 152 -2.37 -0.59 20.42
N GLU A 153 -2.36 0.56 21.09
CA GLU A 153 -2.17 0.64 22.54
C GLU A 153 -3.28 -0.09 23.30
N ALA A 154 -4.55 0.09 22.89
CA ALA A 154 -5.67 -0.64 23.47
C ALA A 154 -5.53 -2.17 23.30
N ALA A 155 -5.05 -2.62 22.14
CA ALA A 155 -4.77 -4.03 21.89
C ALA A 155 -3.61 -4.56 22.76
N ARG A 156 -2.56 -3.76 22.99
CA ARG A 156 -1.43 -4.14 23.85
C ARG A 156 -1.82 -4.27 25.33
N VAL A 157 -2.72 -3.42 25.82
CA VAL A 157 -3.19 -3.47 27.22
C VAL A 157 -4.12 -4.67 27.46
N ALA A 158 -4.79 -5.15 26.41
CA ALA A 158 -5.72 -6.27 26.49
C ALA A 158 -5.07 -7.66 26.28
N ALA A 159 -3.79 -7.71 25.91
CA ALA A 159 -3.01 -8.93 25.65
C ALA A 159 -2.11 -9.29 26.85
#